data_AF-A0A4Y2VKL4-F1
#
_entry.id   AF-A0A4Y2VKL4-F1
#
_cell.length_a   1.000
_cell.length_b   1.000
_cell.length_c   1.000
_cell.angle_alpha   90.00
_cell.angle_beta   90.00
_cell.angle_gamma   90.00
#
_symmetry.space_group_name_H-M   'P 1'
#
loop_
_entity.id
_entity.type
_entity.pdbx_description
1 polymer ?
#
loop_
_entity_poly.entity_id
_entity_poly.type
_entity_poly.pdbx_seq_one_letter_code
_entity_poly.pdbx_strand_id
1 'polypeptide(L)'
;MDSSRSAQRSVIQFLRAEWEHASQIYRRLKEMHREQCLSRCTIFRWCQRYEAERVNIKDLSLPGHAHVLTNSVTISTVDEIIWQNHRITTREIAV
;
A
#
# COMPACT_ATOMS: atom_id res chain seq x y z
N MET A 1 10.01 -13.86 12.19
CA MET A 1 8.79 -13.04 12.24
C MET A 1 8.68 -12.31 10.93
N ASP A 2 7.58 -12.47 10.20
CA ASP A 2 7.40 -11.76 8.93
C ASP A 2 7.34 -10.25 9.16
N SER A 3 8.25 -9.51 8.53
CA SER A 3 8.33 -8.06 8.67
C SER A 3 7.47 -7.31 7.65
N SER A 4 6.54 -8.01 7.01
CA SER A 4 5.66 -7.42 6.01
C SER A 4 4.79 -6.32 6.63
N ARG A 5 4.43 -5.31 5.83
CA ARG A 5 3.58 -4.20 6.29
C ARG A 5 2.22 -4.68 6.79
N SER A 6 1.66 -5.74 6.20
CA SER A 6 0.42 -6.37 6.64
C SER A 6 0.58 -7.08 7.99
N ALA A 7 1.69 -7.80 8.20
CA ALA A 7 1.99 -8.43 9.48
C ALA A 7 2.10 -7.40 10.60
N GLN A 8 2.85 -6.31 10.37
CA GLN A 8 2.97 -5.22 11.35
C GLN A 8 1.62 -4.54 11.65
N ARG A 9 0.75 -4.35 10.64
CA ARG A 9 -0.61 -3.82 10.86
C ARG A 9 -1.52 -4.76 11.65
N SER A 10 -1.37 -6.08 11.47
CA SER A 10 -2.07 -7.08 12.28
C SER A 10 -1.66 -7.00 13.75
N VAL A 11 -0.37 -6.81 14.02
CA VAL A 11 0.14 -6.60 15.39
C VAL A 11 -0.42 -5.32 15.99
N ILE A 12 -0.48 -4.21 15.23
CA ILE A 12 -1.11 -2.96 15.68
C ILE A 12 -2.59 -3.19 16.05
N GLN A 13 -3.33 -3.92 15.22
CA GLN A 13 -4.75 -4.20 15.47
C GLN A 13 -4.96 -5.04 16.73
N PHE A 14 -4.15 -6.10 16.89
CA PHE A 14 -4.20 -6.97 18.08
C PHE A 14 -3.92 -6.18 19.37
N LEU A 15 -2.81 -5.45 19.42
CA LEU A 15 -2.43 -4.66 20.60
C LEU A 15 -3.41 -3.51 20.88
N ARG A 16 -4.08 -2.99 19.86
CA ARG A 16 -5.12 -1.97 20.04
C ARG A 16 -6.39 -2.56 20.65
N ALA A 17 -6.76 -3.79 20.30
CA ALA A 17 -7.88 -4.50 20.91
C ALA A 17 -7.62 -4.84 22.39
N GLU A 18 -6.36 -5.04 22.76
CA GLU A 18 -5.92 -5.13 24.16
C GLU A 18 -5.87 -3.77 24.90
N TRP A 19 -6.43 -2.71 24.30
CA TRP A 19 -6.53 -1.35 24.84
C TRP A 19 -5.18 -0.65 25.10
N GLU A 20 -4.10 -1.06 24.43
CA GLU A 20 -2.82 -0.39 24.61
C GLU A 20 -2.80 1.02 23.99
N HIS A 21 -2.16 1.97 24.69
CA HIS A 21 -1.90 3.30 24.16
C HIS A 21 -0.95 3.21 22.95
N ALA A 22 -1.17 4.05 21.92
CA ALA A 22 -0.38 4.05 20.68
C ALA A 22 1.14 4.22 20.91
N SER A 23 1.54 4.89 22.01
CA SER A 23 2.95 5.00 22.43
C SER A 23 3.55 3.67 22.91
N GLN A 24 2.77 2.85 23.61
CA GLN A 24 3.13 1.52 24.08
C GLN A 24 3.29 0.57 22.88
N ILE A 25 2.34 0.63 21.95
CA ILE A 25 2.33 -0.12 20.69
C ILE A 25 3.59 0.18 19.87
N TYR A 26 3.97 1.46 19.73
CA TYR A 26 5.19 1.86 19.04
C TYR A 26 6.47 1.26 19.66
N ARG A 27 6.56 1.22 21.00
CA ARG A 27 7.73 0.66 21.69
C ARG A 27 7.89 -0.83 21.40
N ARG A 28 6.80 -1.60 21.47
CA ARG A 28 6.78 -3.04 21.17
C ARG A 28 7.10 -3.35 19.71
N LEU A 29 6.49 -2.63 18.77
CA LEU A 29 6.79 -2.79 17.34
C LEU A 29 8.24 -2.44 17.01
N LYS A 30 8.81 -1.43 17.67
CA LYS A 30 10.23 -1.07 17.50
C LYS A 30 11.16 -2.16 18.05
N GLU A 31 10.81 -2.80 19.15
CA GLU A 31 11.58 -3.92 19.69
C GLU A 31 11.53 -5.14 18.76
N MET A 32 10.36 -5.43 18.19
CA MET A 32 10.15 -6.59 17.31
C MET A 32 10.75 -6.42 15.91
N HIS A 33 10.57 -5.25 15.29
CA HIS A 33 10.92 -5.02 13.88
C HIS A 33 12.12 -4.10 13.67
N ARG A 34 12.68 -3.52 14.74
CA ARG A 34 13.86 -2.64 14.76
C ARG A 34 13.88 -1.65 13.58
N GLU A 35 14.71 -1.91 12.58
CA GLU A 35 14.91 -1.06 11.39
C GLU A 35 13.73 -1.11 10.41
N GLN A 36 13.01 -2.21 10.35
CA GLN A 36 11.88 -2.43 9.45
C GLN A 36 10.54 -1.98 10.06
N CYS A 37 10.58 -1.42 11.29
CA CYS A 37 9.39 -0.95 11.98
C CYS A 37 8.74 0.22 11.23
N LEU A 38 7.41 0.18 11.10
CA LEU A 38 6.62 1.30 10.59
C LEU A 38 6.91 2.59 11.37
N SER A 39 6.85 3.72 10.66
CA SER A 39 7.08 5.02 11.29
C SER A 39 6.04 5.30 12.38
N ARG A 40 6.44 6.05 13.41
CA ARG A 40 5.58 6.42 14.55
C ARG A 40 4.26 7.06 14.08
N CYS A 41 4.33 7.97 13.10
CA CYS A 41 3.15 8.61 12.51
C CYS A 41 2.21 7.60 11.83
N THR A 42 2.76 6.59 11.15
CA THR A 42 1.97 5.54 10.51
C THR A 42 1.24 4.70 11.55
N ILE A 43 1.92 4.30 12.63
CA ILE A 43 1.33 3.49 13.71
C ILE A 43 0.20 4.24 14.42
N PHE A 44 0.39 5.52 14.75
CA PHE A 44 -0.65 6.34 15.38
C PHE A 44 -1.89 6.49 14.49
N ARG A 45 -1.69 6.73 13.19
CA ARG A 45 -2.79 6.81 12.21
C ARG A 45 -3.57 5.49 12.11
N TRP A 46 -2.89 4.34 12.22
CA TRP A 46 -3.56 3.04 12.25
C TRP A 46 -4.31 2.78 13.55
N CYS A 47 -3.75 3.17 14.71
CA CYS A 47 -4.45 3.05 15.99
C CYS A 47 -5.79 3.84 15.97
N GLN A 48 -5.77 5.06 15.45
CA GLN A 48 -6.99 5.88 15.28
C GLN A 48 -8.00 5.26 14.32
N ARG A 49 -7.54 4.60 13.25
CA ARG A 49 -8.42 3.93 12.28
C ARG A 49 -9.13 2.72 12.89
N TYR A 50 -8.46 1.98 13.77
CA TYR A 50 -9.04 0.83 14.45
C TYR A 50 -9.95 1.22 15.63
N GLU A 51 -9.79 2.40 16.22
CA GLU A 51 -10.80 2.96 17.15
C GLU A 51 -12.16 3.16 16.46
N ALA A 52 -12.15 3.55 15.18
CA ALA A 52 -13.36 3.76 14.39
C ALA A 52 -13.92 2.47 13.76
N GLU A 53 -13.70 1.30 14.38
CA GLU A 53 -14.22 -0.03 13.99
C GLU A 53 -13.86 -0.51 12.57
N ARG A 54 -12.83 0.06 11.92
CA ARG A 54 -12.40 -0.42 10.59
C ARG A 54 -11.49 -1.64 10.69
N VAL A 55 -12.07 -2.84 10.60
CA VAL A 55 -11.38 -4.14 10.70
C VAL A 55 -10.52 -4.50 9.47
N ASN A 56 -10.57 -3.71 8.38
CA ASN A 56 -9.88 -4.10 7.14
C ASN A 56 -8.36 -3.85 7.21
N ILE A 57 -7.59 -4.94 7.30
CA ILE A 57 -6.12 -4.97 7.34
C ILE A 57 -5.50 -4.74 5.95
N LYS A 58 -6.25 -5.04 4.87
CA LYS A 58 -5.76 -4.90 3.50
C LYS A 58 -5.76 -3.44 3.08
N ASP A 59 -4.77 -3.07 2.28
CA ASP A 59 -4.81 -1.78 1.59
C ASP A 59 -6.05 -1.76 0.69
N LEU A 60 -6.89 -0.74 0.87
CA LEU A 60 -7.97 -0.46 -0.07
C LEU A 60 -7.34 -0.15 -1.43
N SER A 61 -7.95 -0.65 -2.51
CA SER A 61 -7.55 -0.27 -3.86
C SER A 61 -7.60 1.26 -3.95
N LEU A 62 -6.49 1.84 -4.39
CA LEU A 62 -6.39 3.29 -4.54
C LEU A 62 -7.39 3.71 -5.63
N PRO A 63 -8.22 4.74 -5.38
CA PRO A 63 -9.04 5.30 -6.44
C PRO A 63 -8.09 5.83 -7.54
N GLY A 64 -8.12 5.19 -8.71
CA GLY A 64 -7.19 5.47 -9.82
C GLY A 64 -6.51 4.25 -10.45
N HIS A 65 -6.71 3.03 -9.95
CA HIS A 65 -6.41 1.84 -10.75
C HIS A 65 -7.46 1.73 -11.86
N ALA A 66 -7.14 2.26 -13.04
CA ALA A 66 -7.90 1.99 -14.25
C ALA A 66 -7.95 0.47 -14.48
N HIS A 67 -9.04 -0.04 -15.05
CA HIS A 67 -9.07 -1.40 -15.56
C HIS A 67 -7.93 -1.58 -16.55
N VAL A 68 -6.91 -2.36 -16.18
CA VAL A 68 -5.84 -2.75 -17.10
C VAL A 68 -6.44 -3.72 -18.10
N LEU A 69 -6.78 -3.22 -19.29
CA LEU A 69 -7.10 -4.05 -20.44
C LEU A 69 -5.79 -4.67 -20.94
N THR A 70 -5.51 -5.91 -20.52
CA THR A 70 -4.35 -6.71 -20.93
C THR A 70 -4.58 -7.35 -22.30
N ASN A 71 -4.87 -6.54 -23.32
CA ASN A 71 -4.87 -7.02 -24.71
C ASN A 71 -3.43 -6.98 -25.22
N SER A 72 -2.76 -8.15 -25.26
CA SER A 72 -1.37 -8.29 -25.69
C SER A 72 -1.11 -7.68 -27.07
N VAL A 73 -2.08 -7.81 -27.99
CA VAL A 73 -2.01 -7.23 -29.34
C VAL A 73 -1.84 -5.72 -29.28
N THR A 74 -2.65 -5.03 -28.47
CA THR A 74 -2.64 -3.57 -28.33
C THR A 74 -1.36 -3.07 -27.67
N ILE A 75 -0.84 -3.81 -26.68
CA ILE A 75 0.43 -3.48 -26.01
C ILE A 75 1.59 -3.54 -27.01
N SER A 76 1.67 -4.62 -27.81
CA SER A 76 2.74 -4.76 -28.81
C SER A 76 2.67 -3.70 -29.91
N THR A 77 1.47 -3.25 -30.31
CA THR A 77 1.34 -2.16 -31.30
C THR A 77 1.84 -0.83 -30.74
N VAL A 78 1.51 -0.53 -29.48
CA VAL A 78 1.99 0.70 -28.82
C VAL A 78 3.50 0.65 -28.62
N ASP A 79 4.06 -0.48 -28.22
CA ASP A 79 5.51 -0.65 -28.04
C ASP A 79 6.28 -0.46 -29.36
N GLU A 80 5.77 -0.99 -30.47
CA GLU A 80 6.36 -0.79 -31.80
C GLU A 80 6.35 0.69 -32.22
N ILE A 81 5.27 1.41 -31.93
CA ILE A 81 5.15 2.85 -32.23
C ILE A 81 6.16 3.66 -31.39
N ILE A 82 6.31 3.34 -30.11
CA ILE A 82 7.30 3.99 -29.22
C ILE A 82 8.73 3.69 -29.68
N TRP A 83 9.00 2.48 -30.17
CA TRP A 83 10.30 2.08 -30.70
C TRP A 83 10.68 2.87 -31.96
N GLN A 84 9.71 3.12 -32.85
CA GLN A 84 9.94 3.89 -34.07
C GLN A 84 10.03 5.40 -33.82
N ASN A 85 9.25 5.93 -32.86
CA ASN A 85 9.21 7.35 -32.54
C ASN A 85 9.13 7.60 -31.03
N HIS A 86 10.30 7.84 -30.43
CA HIS A 86 10.42 8.15 -29.00
C HIS A 86 9.78 9.48 -28.56
N ARG A 87 9.34 10.32 -29.51
CA ARG A 87 8.72 11.64 -29.25
C ARG A 87 7.20 11.67 -29.43
N ILE A 88 6.56 10.51 -29.51
CA ILE A 88 5.11 10.44 -29.70
C ILE A 88 4.35 10.90 -28.45
N THR A 89 3.24 11.60 -28.66
CA THR A 89 2.34 12.08 -27.61
C THR A 89 1.11 11.21 -27.46
N THR A 90 0.50 11.16 -26.28
CA THR A 90 -0.67 10.31 -25.99
C THR A 90 -1.88 10.59 -26.90
N ARG A 91 -1.97 11.79 -27.50
CA ARG A 91 -3.02 12.14 -28.47
C ARG A 91 -2.84 11.43 -29.82
N GLU A 92 -1.62 11.07 -30.18
CA GLU A 92 -1.31 10.39 -31.43
C GLU A 92 -1.50 8.86 -31.32
N ILE A 93 -1.51 8.34 -30.09
CA ILE A 93 -1.78 6.93 -29.76
C ILE A 93 -3.27 6.69 -29.49
N ALA A 94 -4.01 7.73 -29.09
CA ALA A 94 -5.45 7.65 -28.86
C ALA A 94 -6.18 7.48 -30.21
N VAL A 95 -6.50 6.23 -30.56
CA VAL A 95 -7.40 5.85 -31.67
C VAL A 95 -8.86 6.10 -31.27
#